data_AF-A0A9E6W8Z8-F1
#
_entry.id   AF-A0A9E6W8Z8-F1
#
_cell.length_a   1.000
_cell.length_b   1.000
_cell.length_c   1.000
_cell.angle_alpha   90.00
_cell.angle_beta   90.00
_cell.angle_gamma   90.00
#
_symmetry.space_group_name_H-M   'P 1'
#
loop_
_entity.id
_entity.type
_entity.pdbx_description
1 polymer ?
#
loop_
_entity_poly.entity_id
_entity_poly.type
_entity_poly.pdbx_seq_one_letter_code
_entity_poly.pdbx_strand_id
1 'polypeptide(L)'
;MKSTGFIFPHQLFEDNILISTCSTIYLVEEYLFFKQYKFHKGKIAFHRASMKFYESYLTGKGLKVVYIESKNELSDIRKLIPFLKQSGINQPEYIDTTDNWLERRITETCKANSISAVKHHNPLFVNTSEENARFFSGRRTFFQTDFYKYQRTGKNILVEKDGKPVGGKWTFDAENRMRYPKDKTAPTVQFPEMNEFYKEAFEYTQNYFPENYGELNSTFLYPTTFDESKQWFQQFLKTRFAEFGIYEDAIVSGENILNHSVLTPMLNVGLITPQLIMDETIRYSAENKIALNSLEGFIRQIVGWREFIRAVYELKGSEERTRNFWGFTRKIPPSFWDGSTGIEPVDT
;
A
#
# COMPACT_ATOMS: atom_id res chain seq x y z
N MET A 1 -18.17 26.29 -8.58
CA MET A 1 -18.94 25.12 -8.08
C MET A 1 -17.94 24.05 -7.71
N LYS A 2 -18.04 23.45 -6.52
CA LYS A 2 -17.20 22.30 -6.15
C LYS A 2 -17.59 21.09 -7.02
N SER A 3 -16.59 20.39 -7.54
CA SER A 3 -16.73 19.32 -8.54
C SER A 3 -17.21 17.99 -7.93
N THR A 4 -17.24 16.94 -8.75
CA THR A 4 -17.46 15.55 -8.30
C THR A 4 -16.15 14.78 -8.44
N GLY A 5 -15.79 13.98 -7.44
CA GLY A 5 -14.64 13.10 -7.52
C GLY A 5 -15.01 11.63 -7.27
N PHE A 6 -14.12 10.71 -7.62
CA PHE A 6 -14.22 9.32 -7.20
C PHE A 6 -12.91 8.84 -6.54
N ILE A 7 -13.06 8.02 -5.50
CA ILE A 7 -11.97 7.48 -4.68
C ILE A 7 -12.06 5.96 -4.66
N PHE A 8 -10.91 5.30 -4.77
CA PHE A 8 -10.76 3.84 -4.79
C PHE A 8 -10.23 3.27 -3.46
N PRO A 9 -10.30 1.94 -3.26
CA PRO A 9 -9.95 1.30 -1.98
C PRO A 9 -8.49 1.51 -1.55
N HIS A 10 -7.62 1.90 -2.48
CA HIS A 10 -6.21 2.15 -2.23
C HIS A 10 -5.84 3.65 -2.09
N GLN A 11 -6.82 4.54 -1.94
CA GLN A 11 -6.62 6.01 -1.98
C GLN A 11 -7.30 6.77 -0.81
N LEU A 12 -7.33 6.14 0.36
CA LEU A 12 -8.03 6.60 1.56
C LEU A 12 -7.18 7.58 2.39
N PHE A 13 -6.70 8.65 1.78
CA PHE A 13 -5.77 9.60 2.39
C PHE A 13 -6.43 10.55 3.38
N GLU A 14 -5.77 10.85 4.51
CA GLU A 14 -6.24 11.84 5.47
C GLU A 14 -6.30 13.24 4.85
N ASP A 15 -5.20 13.63 4.18
CA ASP A 15 -5.07 14.85 3.37
C ASP A 15 -5.32 14.56 1.89
N ASN A 16 -6.58 14.28 1.55
CA ASN A 16 -6.98 14.00 0.18
C ASN A 16 -7.38 15.29 -0.56
N ILE A 17 -6.74 15.58 -1.70
CA ILE A 17 -7.02 16.79 -2.49
C ILE A 17 -8.51 16.92 -2.87
N LEU A 18 -9.19 15.79 -3.12
CA LEU A 18 -10.59 15.76 -3.50
C LEU A 18 -11.53 16.25 -2.40
N ILE A 19 -11.11 16.21 -1.12
CA ILE A 19 -11.87 16.78 0.00
C ILE A 19 -12.01 18.30 -0.17
N SER A 20 -11.00 18.96 -0.72
CA SER A 20 -10.98 20.41 -0.91
C SER A 20 -11.62 20.85 -2.23
N THR A 21 -11.51 20.04 -3.30
CA THR A 21 -11.99 20.41 -4.64
C THR A 21 -13.42 19.96 -4.92
N CYS A 22 -13.87 18.85 -4.32
CA CYS A 22 -15.16 18.24 -4.62
C CYS A 22 -16.24 18.53 -3.56
N SER A 23 -17.51 18.52 -3.98
CA SER A 23 -18.68 18.54 -3.08
C SER A 23 -19.31 17.16 -2.93
N THR A 24 -19.18 16.33 -3.96
CA THR A 24 -19.66 14.95 -3.99
C THR A 24 -18.50 14.01 -4.28
N ILE A 25 -18.36 12.97 -3.46
CA ILE A 25 -17.37 11.91 -3.63
C ILE A 25 -18.10 10.60 -3.87
N TYR A 26 -17.77 9.92 -4.97
CA TYR A 26 -18.12 8.53 -5.19
C TYR A 26 -17.03 7.66 -4.57
N LEU A 27 -17.33 6.94 -3.50
CA LEU A 27 -16.39 6.00 -2.87
C LEU A 27 -16.69 4.61 -3.42
N VAL A 28 -15.76 4.05 -4.21
CA VAL A 28 -16.05 2.93 -5.11
C VAL A 28 -15.29 1.69 -4.70
N GLU A 29 -16.00 0.61 -4.35
CA GLU A 29 -15.43 -0.73 -4.15
C GLU A 29 -15.06 -1.34 -5.51
N GLU A 30 -14.05 -0.76 -6.15
CA GLU A 30 -13.74 -1.02 -7.57
C GLU A 30 -13.53 -2.51 -7.85
N TYR A 31 -14.11 -2.97 -8.96
CA TYR A 31 -14.10 -4.35 -9.43
C TYR A 31 -12.72 -5.02 -9.33
N LEU A 32 -11.66 -4.30 -9.69
CA LEU A 32 -10.29 -4.81 -9.68
C LEU A 32 -9.81 -5.23 -8.28
N PHE A 33 -10.31 -4.60 -7.22
CA PHE A 33 -9.86 -4.84 -5.84
C PHE A 33 -10.69 -5.89 -5.11
N PHE A 34 -11.94 -6.13 -5.55
CA PHE A 34 -12.87 -7.04 -4.88
C PHE A 34 -13.17 -8.32 -5.66
N LYS A 35 -13.22 -8.26 -7.01
CA LYS A 35 -13.81 -9.33 -7.83
C LYS A 35 -12.93 -9.83 -8.97
N GLN A 36 -11.81 -9.17 -9.29
CA GLN A 36 -10.91 -9.65 -10.35
C GLN A 36 -10.38 -11.06 -10.08
N TYR A 37 -10.13 -11.37 -8.82
CA TYR A 37 -9.68 -12.67 -8.34
C TYR A 37 -10.44 -13.06 -7.07
N LYS A 38 -10.35 -14.33 -6.67
CA LYS A 38 -10.75 -14.80 -5.34
C LYS A 38 -9.75 -14.31 -4.29
N PHE A 39 -9.78 -13.03 -3.98
CA PHE A 39 -8.88 -12.44 -2.97
C PHE A 39 -9.14 -13.03 -1.59
N HIS A 40 -8.10 -13.09 -0.75
CA HIS A 40 -8.22 -13.57 0.63
C HIS A 40 -9.34 -12.82 1.39
N LYS A 41 -10.18 -13.52 2.17
CA LYS A 41 -11.28 -12.92 2.93
C LYS A 41 -10.82 -11.76 3.81
N GLY A 42 -9.71 -11.94 4.53
CA GLY A 42 -9.08 -10.86 5.32
C GLY A 42 -8.73 -9.60 4.51
N LYS A 43 -8.34 -9.71 3.23
CA LYS A 43 -8.10 -8.53 2.37
C LYS A 43 -9.42 -7.82 2.03
N ILE A 44 -10.47 -8.58 1.72
CA ILE A 44 -11.79 -8.03 1.42
C ILE A 44 -12.36 -7.30 2.65
N ALA A 45 -12.31 -7.95 3.82
CA ALA A 45 -12.74 -7.35 5.08
C ALA A 45 -11.93 -6.08 5.41
N PHE A 46 -10.61 -6.11 5.20
CA PHE A 46 -9.77 -4.93 5.40
C PHE A 46 -10.18 -3.77 4.49
N HIS A 47 -10.32 -3.99 3.17
CA HIS A 47 -10.77 -2.94 2.25
C HIS A 47 -12.16 -2.42 2.61
N ARG A 48 -13.11 -3.30 2.92
CA ARG A 48 -14.47 -2.90 3.33
C ARG A 48 -14.42 -2.04 4.59
N ALA A 49 -13.73 -2.51 5.64
CA ALA A 49 -13.64 -1.79 6.90
C ALA A 49 -12.98 -0.41 6.74
N SER A 50 -11.84 -0.33 6.05
CA SER A 50 -11.15 0.95 5.84
C SER A 50 -11.97 1.91 4.98
N MET A 51 -12.73 1.40 4.00
CA MET A 51 -13.61 2.23 3.18
C MET A 51 -14.84 2.72 3.94
N LYS A 52 -15.45 1.90 4.80
CA LYS A 52 -16.57 2.34 5.66
C LYS A 52 -16.13 3.35 6.71
N PHE A 53 -14.94 3.18 7.27
CA PHE A 53 -14.28 4.23 8.05
C PHE A 53 -14.15 5.52 7.23
N TYR A 54 -13.62 5.41 6.02
CA TYR A 54 -13.35 6.57 5.19
C TYR A 54 -14.62 7.28 4.70
N GLU A 55 -15.70 6.54 4.45
CA GLU A 55 -17.04 7.11 4.23
C GLU A 55 -17.46 7.99 5.41
N SER A 56 -17.40 7.45 6.63
CA SER A 56 -17.72 8.20 7.85
C SER A 56 -16.82 9.44 8.01
N TYR A 57 -15.52 9.30 7.74
CA TYR A 57 -14.57 10.41 7.76
C TYR A 57 -14.96 11.52 6.77
N LEU A 58 -15.26 11.18 5.52
CA LEU A 58 -15.65 12.16 4.49
C LEU A 58 -16.99 12.83 4.81
N THR A 59 -17.98 12.08 5.29
CA THR A 59 -19.27 12.63 5.74
C THR A 59 -19.09 13.57 6.93
N GLY A 60 -18.22 13.22 7.89
CA GLY A 60 -17.86 14.09 9.01
C GLY A 60 -17.18 15.40 8.59
N LYS A 61 -16.55 15.44 7.41
CA LYS A 61 -16.01 16.66 6.78
C LYS A 61 -17.07 17.47 5.99
N GLY A 62 -18.33 17.04 6.00
CA GLY A 62 -19.45 17.72 5.34
C GLY A 62 -19.55 17.47 3.82
N LEU A 63 -18.89 16.42 3.31
CA LEU A 63 -18.99 16.02 1.90
C LEU A 63 -20.22 15.13 1.69
N LYS A 64 -20.84 15.24 0.51
CA LYS A 64 -21.82 14.25 0.06
C LYS A 64 -21.06 13.01 -0.42
N VAL A 65 -21.22 11.88 0.25
CA VAL A 65 -20.61 10.62 -0.16
C VAL A 65 -21.65 9.73 -0.84
N VAL A 66 -21.32 9.21 -2.01
CA VAL A 66 -22.07 8.18 -2.71
C VAL A 66 -21.24 6.89 -2.66
N TYR A 67 -21.57 6.01 -1.73
CA TYR A 67 -20.87 4.74 -1.58
C TYR A 67 -21.36 3.73 -2.64
N ILE A 68 -20.44 3.17 -3.41
CA ILE A 68 -20.74 2.15 -4.42
C ILE A 68 -20.13 0.83 -3.96
N GLU A 69 -20.99 -0.08 -3.52
CA GLU A 69 -20.59 -1.42 -3.08
C GLU A 69 -20.17 -2.31 -4.26
N SER A 70 -19.35 -3.33 -3.96
CA SER A 70 -18.76 -4.21 -4.96
C SER A 70 -19.78 -4.97 -5.80
N LYS A 71 -21.00 -5.21 -5.29
CA LYS A 71 -22.08 -5.87 -6.05
C LYS A 71 -22.83 -4.92 -6.98
N ASN A 72 -22.78 -3.62 -6.74
CA ASN A 72 -23.36 -2.63 -7.63
C ASN A 72 -22.60 -2.66 -8.96
N GLU A 73 -23.29 -2.59 -10.10
CA GLU A 73 -22.62 -2.60 -11.39
C GLU A 73 -21.74 -1.37 -11.63
N LEU A 74 -22.04 -0.25 -10.97
CA LEU A 74 -21.23 0.96 -11.01
C LEU A 74 -19.91 0.80 -10.23
N SER A 75 -19.67 -0.33 -9.56
CA SER A 75 -18.35 -0.70 -9.00
C SER A 75 -17.31 -0.96 -10.08
N ASP A 76 -17.71 -1.05 -11.35
CA ASP A 76 -16.78 -1.06 -12.47
C ASP A 76 -16.69 0.36 -13.03
N ILE A 77 -15.50 0.96 -12.96
CA ILE A 77 -15.26 2.32 -13.46
C ILE A 77 -15.71 2.51 -14.91
N ARG A 78 -15.71 1.44 -15.72
CA ARG A 78 -16.17 1.44 -17.12
C ARG A 78 -17.67 1.73 -17.26
N LYS A 79 -18.45 1.45 -16.21
CA LYS A 79 -19.89 1.74 -16.11
C LYS A 79 -20.17 3.03 -15.34
N LEU A 80 -19.37 3.33 -14.32
CA LEU A 80 -19.52 4.56 -13.55
C LEU A 80 -19.30 5.81 -14.40
N ILE A 81 -18.23 5.89 -15.19
CA ILE A 81 -17.93 7.08 -16.00
C ILE A 81 -19.09 7.46 -16.96
N PRO A 82 -19.67 6.53 -17.75
CA PRO A 82 -20.86 6.82 -18.56
C PRO A 82 -22.07 7.27 -17.72
N PHE A 83 -22.29 6.65 -16.56
CA PHE A 83 -23.37 7.04 -15.65
C PHE A 83 -23.20 8.48 -15.13
N LEU A 84 -21.97 8.86 -14.75
CA LEU A 84 -21.66 10.23 -14.34
C LEU A 84 -21.94 11.23 -15.48
N LYS A 85 -21.54 10.89 -16.71
CA LYS A 85 -21.82 11.71 -17.90
C LYS A 85 -23.33 11.93 -18.10
N GLN A 86 -24.12 10.86 -18.03
CA GLN A 86 -25.58 10.92 -18.18
C GLN A 86 -26.24 11.73 -17.05
N SER A 87 -25.62 11.75 -15.87
CA SER A 87 -26.04 12.55 -14.72
C SER A 87 -25.59 14.01 -14.78
N GLY A 88 -25.03 14.47 -15.90
CA GLY A 88 -24.60 15.86 -16.12
C GLY A 88 -23.19 16.18 -15.60
N ILE A 89 -22.44 15.20 -15.11
CA ILE A 89 -21.08 15.39 -14.61
C ILE A 89 -20.11 15.23 -15.78
N ASN A 90 -19.49 16.34 -16.20
CA ASN A 90 -18.64 16.38 -17.39
C ASN A 90 -17.13 16.32 -17.08
N GLN A 91 -16.76 16.61 -15.84
CA GLN A 91 -15.37 16.70 -15.42
C GLN A 91 -15.14 16.12 -14.01
N PRO A 92 -15.25 14.79 -13.86
CA PRO A 92 -14.97 14.17 -12.57
C PRO A 92 -13.47 14.25 -12.25
N GLU A 93 -13.14 14.35 -10.97
CA GLU A 93 -11.76 14.39 -10.48
C GLU A 93 -11.37 13.06 -9.85
N TYR A 94 -10.10 12.68 -9.98
CA TYR A 94 -9.57 11.48 -9.34
C TYR A 94 -8.08 11.62 -9.06
N ILE A 95 -7.56 10.80 -8.16
CA ILE A 95 -6.12 10.69 -7.91
C ILE A 95 -5.56 9.63 -8.85
N ASP A 96 -4.39 9.86 -9.45
CA ASP A 96 -3.66 8.85 -10.23
C ASP A 96 -3.64 7.51 -9.47
N THR A 97 -4.19 6.48 -10.08
CA THR A 97 -4.42 5.20 -9.43
C THR A 97 -3.15 4.38 -9.32
N THR A 98 -2.13 4.70 -10.12
CA THR A 98 -0.89 3.93 -10.23
C THR A 98 -1.16 2.43 -10.45
N ASP A 99 -2.30 2.11 -11.06
CA ASP A 99 -2.67 0.78 -11.53
C ASP A 99 -2.88 0.85 -13.04
N ASN A 100 -2.09 0.07 -13.77
CA ASN A 100 -2.07 0.08 -15.23
C ASN A 100 -3.44 -0.25 -15.84
N TRP A 101 -4.19 -1.19 -15.25
CA TRP A 101 -5.49 -1.58 -15.79
C TRP A 101 -6.54 -0.53 -15.46
N LEU A 102 -6.52 0.02 -14.25
CA LEU A 102 -7.47 1.03 -13.81
C LEU A 102 -7.28 2.36 -14.55
N GLU A 103 -6.04 2.85 -14.66
CA GLU A 103 -5.72 4.05 -15.47
C GLU A 103 -6.17 3.87 -16.93
N ARG A 104 -5.90 2.69 -17.50
CA ARG A 104 -6.33 2.38 -18.86
C ARG A 104 -7.85 2.38 -18.99
N ARG A 105 -8.57 1.74 -18.06
CA ARG A 105 -10.03 1.73 -18.03
C ARG A 105 -10.61 3.13 -17.91
N ILE A 106 -10.07 3.96 -17.03
CA ILE A 106 -10.50 5.37 -16.86
C ILE A 106 -10.27 6.13 -18.18
N THR A 107 -9.05 6.09 -18.71
CA THR A 107 -8.67 6.83 -19.91
C THR A 107 -9.49 6.42 -21.14
N GLU A 108 -9.59 5.12 -21.42
CA GLU A 108 -10.34 4.61 -22.57
C GLU A 108 -11.84 4.89 -22.44
N THR A 109 -12.41 4.72 -21.24
CA THR A 109 -13.85 4.98 -21.01
C THR A 109 -14.17 6.47 -21.10
N CYS A 110 -13.31 7.35 -20.55
CA CYS A 110 -13.46 8.79 -20.68
C CYS A 110 -13.47 9.23 -22.16
N LYS A 111 -12.49 8.73 -22.94
CA LYS A 111 -12.40 9.00 -24.38
C LYS A 111 -13.65 8.51 -25.13
N ALA A 112 -14.14 7.31 -24.83
CA ALA A 112 -15.31 6.73 -25.50
C ALA A 112 -16.62 7.48 -25.21
N ASN A 113 -16.71 8.19 -24.09
CA ASN A 113 -17.94 8.87 -23.64
C ASN A 113 -17.86 10.41 -23.72
N SER A 114 -16.81 10.95 -24.35
CA SER A 114 -16.59 12.41 -24.47
C SER A 114 -16.72 13.12 -23.12
N ILE A 115 -16.06 12.56 -22.11
CA ILE A 115 -15.94 13.08 -20.74
C ILE A 115 -14.46 13.23 -20.42
N SER A 116 -14.08 14.32 -19.76
CA SER A 116 -12.68 14.61 -19.43
C SER A 116 -12.50 14.47 -17.93
N ALA A 117 -11.60 13.61 -17.45
CA ALA A 117 -11.33 13.50 -16.01
C ALA A 117 -10.13 14.37 -15.62
N VAL A 118 -10.21 15.05 -14.47
CA VAL A 118 -9.06 15.77 -13.89
C VAL A 118 -8.30 14.79 -13.01
N LYS A 119 -7.06 14.50 -13.40
CA LYS A 119 -6.16 13.61 -12.65
C LYS A 119 -5.27 14.43 -11.73
N HIS A 120 -5.24 14.06 -10.45
CA HIS A 120 -4.37 14.63 -9.43
C HIS A 120 -3.20 13.70 -9.10
N HIS A 121 -2.15 14.26 -8.49
CA HIS A 121 -0.98 13.50 -8.05
C HIS A 121 -1.33 12.52 -6.91
N ASN A 122 -0.66 11.36 -6.92
CA ASN A 122 -0.87 10.31 -5.92
C ASN A 122 0.09 10.45 -4.73
N PRO A 123 -0.40 10.75 -3.51
CA PRO A 123 0.44 10.91 -2.32
C PRO A 123 0.98 9.58 -1.76
N LEU A 124 0.63 8.43 -2.35
CA LEU A 124 1.20 7.12 -1.97
C LEU A 124 2.68 6.98 -2.23
N PHE A 125 3.32 7.91 -2.92
CA PHE A 125 4.70 7.78 -3.35
C PHE A 125 5.46 9.09 -3.17
N VAL A 126 6.76 8.96 -2.93
CA VAL A 126 7.63 10.12 -2.68
C VAL A 126 8.06 10.77 -4.00
N ASN A 127 8.25 9.97 -5.05
CA ASN A 127 8.61 10.49 -6.36
C ASN A 127 7.38 10.76 -7.23
N THR A 128 7.50 11.64 -8.22
CA THR A 128 6.54 11.68 -9.34
C THR A 128 6.94 10.68 -10.43
N SER A 129 5.98 10.31 -11.29
CA SER A 129 6.27 9.44 -12.44
C SER A 129 7.25 10.12 -13.42
N GLU A 130 7.25 11.45 -13.51
CA GLU A 130 8.22 12.22 -14.30
C GLU A 130 9.64 12.17 -13.71
N GLU A 131 9.77 12.21 -12.38
CA GLU A 131 11.07 12.03 -11.71
C GLU A 131 11.63 10.62 -11.96
N ASN A 132 10.77 9.60 -11.86
CA ASN A 132 11.14 8.22 -12.19
C ASN A 132 11.59 8.10 -13.65
N ALA A 133 10.79 8.62 -14.59
CA ALA A 133 11.11 8.60 -16.02
C ALA A 133 12.43 9.32 -16.32
N ARG A 134 12.71 10.45 -15.67
CA ARG A 134 13.96 11.19 -15.82
C ARG A 134 15.17 10.36 -15.37
N PHE A 135 15.09 9.70 -14.21
CA PHE A 135 16.21 8.91 -13.69
C PHE A 135 16.54 7.71 -14.60
N PHE A 136 15.52 7.02 -15.11
CA PHE A 136 15.67 5.82 -15.94
C PHE A 136 15.79 6.09 -17.44
N SER A 137 15.67 7.36 -17.87
CA SER A 137 15.79 7.74 -19.29
C SER A 137 17.11 7.25 -19.90
N GLY A 138 17.01 6.55 -21.03
CA GLY A 138 18.17 5.97 -21.74
C GLY A 138 18.82 4.75 -21.07
N ARG A 139 18.38 4.33 -19.88
CA ARG A 139 18.94 3.16 -19.19
C ARG A 139 18.29 1.87 -19.71
N ARG A 140 19.12 0.85 -19.97
CA ARG A 140 18.65 -0.50 -20.33
C ARG A 140 18.44 -1.41 -19.12
N THR A 141 19.21 -1.20 -18.06
CA THR A 141 19.19 -2.02 -16.84
C THR A 141 18.90 -1.14 -15.64
N PHE A 142 18.01 -1.61 -14.76
CA PHE A 142 17.51 -0.86 -13.61
C PHE A 142 18.11 -1.47 -12.35
N PHE A 143 18.87 -0.68 -11.58
CA PHE A 143 19.50 -1.12 -10.34
C PHE A 143 18.92 -0.36 -9.15
N GLN A 144 18.40 -1.09 -8.16
CA GLN A 144 17.77 -0.49 -6.99
C GLN A 144 18.76 0.36 -6.18
N THR A 145 20.00 -0.10 -6.00
CA THR A 145 21.01 0.61 -5.21
C THR A 145 21.35 1.98 -5.80
N ASP A 146 21.44 2.09 -7.13
CA ASP A 146 21.71 3.36 -7.81
C ASP A 146 20.52 4.32 -7.66
N PHE A 147 19.31 3.80 -7.79
CA PHE A 147 18.08 4.56 -7.59
C PHE A 147 17.93 5.04 -6.14
N TYR A 148 18.24 4.19 -5.17
CA TYR A 148 18.20 4.54 -3.75
C TYR A 148 19.24 5.61 -3.38
N LYS A 149 20.47 5.50 -3.87
CA LYS A 149 21.50 6.55 -3.70
C LYS A 149 21.02 7.88 -4.28
N TYR A 150 20.49 7.87 -5.51
CA TYR A 150 19.95 9.06 -6.16
C TYR A 150 18.84 9.72 -5.34
N GLN A 151 17.93 8.94 -4.79
CA GLN A 151 16.88 9.46 -3.92
C GLN A 151 17.42 10.03 -2.61
N ARG A 152 18.34 9.33 -1.94
CA ARG A 152 18.97 9.84 -0.72
C ARG A 152 19.65 11.18 -0.94
N THR A 153 20.44 11.31 -2.02
CA THR A 153 21.11 12.57 -2.35
C THR A 153 20.12 13.66 -2.74
N GLY A 154 19.13 13.34 -3.58
CA GLY A 154 18.18 14.33 -4.11
C GLY A 154 17.21 14.85 -3.05
N LYS A 155 16.94 14.06 -2.01
CA LYS A 155 15.97 14.37 -0.94
C LYS A 155 16.64 14.58 0.42
N ASN A 156 17.98 14.63 0.47
CA ASN A 156 18.78 14.80 1.68
C ASN A 156 18.44 13.79 2.81
N ILE A 157 18.23 12.52 2.44
CA ILE A 157 17.83 11.46 3.38
C ILE A 157 19.08 10.76 3.91
N LEU A 158 19.40 10.98 5.19
CA LEU A 158 20.60 10.46 5.85
C LEU A 158 21.88 10.86 5.09
N VAL A 159 21.94 12.09 4.58
CA VAL A 159 23.10 12.63 3.86
C VAL A 159 23.71 13.77 4.68
N GLU A 160 25.04 13.77 4.78
CA GLU A 160 25.81 14.83 5.43
C GLU A 160 25.85 16.09 4.57
N LYS A 161 26.21 17.24 5.17
CA LYS A 161 26.29 18.52 4.44
C LYS A 161 27.27 18.50 3.25
N ASP A 162 28.27 17.63 3.28
CA ASP A 162 29.25 17.46 2.20
C ASP A 162 28.78 16.50 1.08
N GLY A 163 27.54 16.01 1.16
CA GLY A 163 26.92 15.10 0.18
C GLY A 163 27.27 13.62 0.39
N LYS A 164 28.05 13.27 1.42
CA LYS A 164 28.36 11.87 1.75
C LYS A 164 27.25 11.23 2.58
N PRO A 165 27.11 9.89 2.57
CA PRO A 165 26.11 9.24 3.41
C PRO A 165 26.52 9.32 4.89
N VAL A 166 25.53 9.56 5.76
CA VAL A 166 25.68 9.42 7.22
C VAL A 166 26.24 8.02 7.52
N GLY A 167 27.25 7.95 8.40
CA GLY A 167 27.93 6.70 8.75
C GLY A 167 28.87 6.14 7.66
N GLY A 168 29.14 6.89 6.59
CA GLY A 168 30.14 6.55 5.59
C GLY A 168 29.74 5.47 4.57
N LYS A 169 28.55 4.88 4.70
CA LYS A 169 28.02 3.87 3.77
C LYS A 169 26.63 4.23 3.26
N TRP A 170 26.38 3.98 1.98
CA TRP A 170 25.06 4.14 1.38
C TRP A 170 24.06 3.06 1.80
N THR A 171 24.55 1.92 2.28
CA THR A 171 23.73 0.81 2.75
C THR A 171 24.47 0.03 3.83
N PHE A 172 23.71 -0.47 4.80
CA PHE A 172 24.17 -1.33 5.88
C PHE A 172 23.59 -2.76 5.78
N ASP A 173 23.10 -3.16 4.59
CA ASP A 173 22.42 -4.44 4.34
C ASP A 173 23.21 -5.68 4.80
N ALA A 174 24.54 -5.64 4.67
CA ALA A 174 25.39 -6.74 5.10
C ALA A 174 25.37 -6.98 6.63
N GLU A 175 24.93 -5.99 7.41
CA GLU A 175 24.82 -6.03 8.87
C GLU A 175 23.45 -6.55 9.33
N ASN A 176 22.50 -6.78 8.40
CA ASN A 176 21.10 -7.08 8.68
C ASN A 176 20.72 -8.57 8.57
N ARG A 177 21.69 -9.47 8.81
CA ARG A 177 21.55 -10.92 8.51
C ARG A 177 21.80 -11.82 9.72
N MET A 178 21.63 -11.28 10.93
CA MET A 178 21.86 -12.05 12.14
C MET A 178 20.73 -13.06 12.36
N ARG A 179 21.10 -14.25 12.85
CA ARG A 179 20.12 -15.26 13.27
C ARG A 179 19.39 -14.77 14.52
N TYR A 180 18.10 -15.09 14.61
CA TYR A 180 17.35 -14.87 15.85
C TYR A 180 17.93 -15.75 16.98
N PRO A 181 18.30 -15.19 18.14
CA PRO A 181 18.84 -15.98 19.24
C PRO A 181 17.78 -16.94 19.81
N LYS A 182 18.18 -18.18 20.13
CA LYS A 182 17.26 -19.22 20.60
C LYS A 182 16.53 -18.86 21.89
N ASP A 183 17.20 -18.14 22.79
CA ASP A 183 16.66 -17.79 24.11
C ASP A 183 16.05 -16.38 24.16
N LYS A 184 15.94 -15.70 23.01
CA LYS A 184 15.35 -14.38 22.91
C LYS A 184 13.83 -14.50 22.68
N THR A 185 13.05 -13.81 23.49
CA THR A 185 11.60 -13.68 23.27
C THR A 185 11.32 -12.68 22.17
N ALA A 186 10.44 -13.05 21.23
CA ALA A 186 9.96 -12.15 20.20
C ALA A 186 9.21 -10.94 20.79
N PRO A 187 9.31 -9.74 20.17
CA PRO A 187 8.53 -8.59 20.61
C PRO A 187 7.03 -8.88 20.53
N THR A 188 6.31 -8.68 21.63
CA THR A 188 4.85 -8.81 21.64
C THR A 188 4.20 -7.72 20.79
N VAL A 189 3.21 -8.10 19.99
CA VAL A 189 2.41 -7.19 19.17
C VAL A 189 1.02 -7.07 19.77
N GLN A 190 0.59 -5.85 20.06
CA GLN A 190 -0.79 -5.58 20.47
C GLN A 190 -1.61 -5.28 19.21
N PHE A 191 -2.56 -6.15 18.90
CA PHE A 191 -3.46 -5.96 17.78
C PHE A 191 -4.59 -4.99 18.12
N PRO A 192 -5.14 -4.26 17.14
CA PRO A 192 -6.35 -3.49 17.34
C PRO A 192 -7.51 -4.40 17.76
N GLU A 193 -8.38 -3.87 18.60
CA GLU A 193 -9.66 -4.50 18.90
C GLU A 193 -10.62 -4.38 17.72
N MET A 194 -11.61 -5.26 17.65
CA MET A 194 -12.59 -5.25 16.58
C MET A 194 -13.53 -4.03 16.71
N ASN A 195 -13.25 -2.97 15.96
CA ASN A 195 -14.09 -1.78 15.88
C ASN A 195 -15.38 -2.03 15.06
N GLU A 196 -16.28 -1.05 15.05
CA GLU A 196 -17.57 -1.15 14.35
C GLU A 196 -17.44 -1.37 12.84
N PHE A 197 -16.45 -0.74 12.20
CA PHE A 197 -16.19 -0.89 10.77
C PHE A 197 -15.74 -2.31 10.43
N TYR A 198 -14.91 -2.92 11.28
CA TYR A 198 -14.45 -4.29 11.06
C TYR A 198 -15.58 -5.30 11.33
N LYS A 199 -16.43 -5.07 12.33
CA LYS A 199 -17.61 -5.93 12.59
C LYS A 199 -18.52 -5.98 11.37
N GLU A 200 -18.85 -4.82 10.79
CA GLU A 200 -19.63 -4.74 9.56
C GLU A 200 -18.93 -5.45 8.40
N ALA A 201 -17.64 -5.19 8.21
CA ALA A 201 -16.86 -5.78 7.13
C ALA A 201 -16.74 -7.31 7.25
N PHE A 202 -16.71 -7.84 8.47
CA PHE A 202 -16.67 -9.26 8.75
C PHE A 202 -17.96 -9.94 8.26
N GLU A 203 -19.12 -9.40 8.62
CA GLU A 203 -20.42 -9.89 8.17
C GLU A 203 -20.59 -9.75 6.65
N TYR A 204 -20.24 -8.58 6.10
CA TYR A 204 -20.24 -8.32 4.66
C TYR A 204 -19.41 -9.36 3.90
N THR A 205 -18.20 -9.64 4.37
CA THR A 205 -17.28 -10.56 3.69
C THR A 205 -17.78 -12.00 3.74
N GLN A 206 -18.33 -12.46 4.87
CA GLN A 206 -18.92 -13.79 4.96
C GLN A 206 -20.12 -13.96 4.02
N ASN A 207 -20.99 -12.95 3.95
CA ASN A 207 -22.22 -13.01 3.17
C ASN A 207 -21.96 -12.93 1.65
N TYR A 208 -20.97 -12.14 1.22
CA TYR A 208 -20.77 -11.83 -0.19
C TYR A 208 -19.57 -12.51 -0.83
N PHE A 209 -18.61 -13.00 -0.02
CA PHE A 209 -17.40 -13.68 -0.49
C PHE A 209 -17.15 -15.01 0.25
N PRO A 210 -18.16 -15.89 0.44
CA PRO A 210 -18.01 -17.13 1.22
C PRO A 210 -16.99 -18.11 0.59
N GLU A 211 -16.88 -18.12 -0.74
CA GLU A 211 -16.05 -19.03 -1.53
C GLU A 211 -14.64 -18.51 -1.84
N ASN A 212 -14.25 -17.37 -1.23
CA ASN A 212 -12.92 -16.80 -1.37
C ASN A 212 -11.92 -17.50 -0.42
N TYR A 213 -10.62 -17.39 -0.74
CA TYR A 213 -9.57 -18.06 0.04
C TYR A 213 -9.40 -17.46 1.44
N GLY A 214 -8.89 -18.31 2.35
CA GLY A 214 -8.51 -17.93 3.70
C GLY A 214 -9.68 -17.67 4.64
N GLU A 215 -9.33 -17.41 5.89
CA GLU A 215 -10.29 -17.22 6.98
C GLU A 215 -10.28 -15.78 7.47
N LEU A 216 -11.39 -15.35 8.05
CA LEU A 216 -11.44 -14.07 8.76
C LEU A 216 -10.95 -14.30 10.19
N ASN A 217 -9.95 -13.53 10.58
CA ASN A 217 -9.43 -13.55 11.94
C ASN A 217 -10.12 -12.45 12.76
N SER A 218 -10.47 -12.75 14.01
CA SER A 218 -11.06 -11.78 14.95
C SER A 218 -10.04 -11.15 15.90
N THR A 219 -8.82 -11.67 15.95
CA THR A 219 -7.75 -11.25 16.87
C THR A 219 -6.48 -10.75 16.16
N PHE A 220 -6.21 -11.21 14.94
CA PHE A 220 -5.15 -10.71 14.07
C PHE A 220 -5.75 -9.69 13.10
N LEU A 221 -5.89 -8.45 13.57
CA LEU A 221 -6.53 -7.37 12.82
C LEU A 221 -5.51 -6.33 12.35
N TYR A 222 -5.71 -5.80 11.15
CA TYR A 222 -4.98 -4.63 10.68
C TYR A 222 -5.75 -3.36 11.06
N PRO A 223 -5.06 -2.26 11.45
CA PRO A 223 -5.67 -0.95 11.65
C PRO A 223 -6.52 -0.47 10.47
N THR A 224 -7.76 -0.05 10.70
CA THR A 224 -8.69 0.38 9.64
C THR A 224 -8.95 1.88 9.63
N THR A 225 -8.46 2.60 10.66
CA THR A 225 -8.58 4.05 10.78
C THR A 225 -7.21 4.76 10.74
N PHE A 226 -7.21 6.09 10.56
CA PHE A 226 -5.99 6.90 10.64
C PHE A 226 -5.31 6.79 12.01
N ASP A 227 -6.09 6.88 13.09
CA ASP A 227 -5.54 6.87 14.44
C ASP A 227 -4.99 5.51 14.84
N GLU A 228 -5.69 4.42 14.52
CA GLU A 228 -5.17 3.06 14.74
C GLU A 228 -3.89 2.83 13.95
N SER A 229 -3.81 3.33 12.71
CA SER A 229 -2.62 3.17 11.86
C SER A 229 -1.41 3.92 12.42
N LYS A 230 -1.62 5.15 12.92
CA LYS A 230 -0.59 5.93 13.62
C LYS A 230 -0.16 5.24 14.91
N GLN A 231 -1.10 4.72 15.71
CA GLN A 231 -0.79 3.99 16.94
C GLN A 231 0.01 2.71 16.67
N TRP A 232 -0.36 1.94 15.65
CA TRP A 232 0.37 0.75 15.22
C TRP A 232 1.81 1.09 14.83
N PHE A 233 2.00 2.17 14.08
CA PHE A 233 3.33 2.63 13.70
C PHE A 233 4.17 3.06 14.92
N GLN A 234 3.58 3.81 15.86
CA GLN A 234 4.25 4.16 17.12
C GLN A 234 4.62 2.92 17.95
N GLN A 235 3.77 1.89 17.95
CA GLN A 235 4.09 0.61 18.60
C GLN A 235 5.31 -0.04 17.96
N PHE A 236 5.40 -0.08 16.62
CA PHE A 236 6.57 -0.58 15.90
C PHE A 236 7.85 0.17 16.30
N LEU A 237 7.82 1.52 16.27
CA LEU A 237 8.97 2.36 16.62
C LEU A 237 9.47 2.06 18.05
N LYS A 238 8.54 1.86 19.00
CA LYS A 238 8.86 1.61 20.41
C LYS A 238 9.35 0.21 20.70
N THR A 239 8.81 -0.80 20.03
CA THR A 239 8.97 -2.20 20.46
C THR A 239 9.82 -3.06 19.53
N ARG A 240 9.88 -2.71 18.23
CA ARG A 240 10.46 -3.58 17.19
C ARG A 240 11.58 -2.92 16.40
N PHE A 241 11.51 -1.61 16.20
CA PHE A 241 12.37 -0.87 15.28
C PHE A 241 13.86 -0.92 15.62
N ALA A 242 14.24 -0.90 16.91
CA ALA A 242 15.64 -0.91 17.33
C ALA A 242 16.44 -2.10 16.75
N GLU A 243 15.81 -3.26 16.64
CA GLU A 243 16.41 -4.49 16.12
C GLU A 243 15.85 -4.90 14.75
N PHE A 244 15.15 -3.99 14.06
CA PHE A 244 14.60 -4.22 12.71
C PHE A 244 15.67 -4.72 11.76
N GLY A 245 16.80 -3.99 11.66
CA GLY A 245 17.87 -4.35 10.74
C GLY A 245 18.52 -5.66 11.14
N ILE A 246 18.83 -5.83 12.43
CA ILE A 246 19.57 -7.00 12.95
C ILE A 246 18.88 -8.32 12.53
N TYR A 247 17.55 -8.38 12.63
CA TYR A 247 16.75 -9.59 12.39
C TYR A 247 15.90 -9.52 11.12
N GLU A 248 16.26 -8.69 10.14
CA GLU A 248 15.46 -8.45 8.93
C GLU A 248 15.22 -9.73 8.11
N ASP A 249 16.20 -10.64 8.07
CA ASP A 249 16.15 -11.91 7.34
C ASP A 249 15.78 -13.12 8.24
N ALA A 250 15.48 -12.90 9.51
CA ALA A 250 15.22 -13.99 10.45
C ALA A 250 13.82 -14.58 10.29
N ILE A 251 13.72 -15.92 10.37
CA ILE A 251 12.45 -16.65 10.42
C ILE A 251 12.47 -17.53 11.67
N VAL A 252 11.40 -17.47 12.46
CA VAL A 252 11.24 -18.25 13.69
C VAL A 252 9.87 -18.93 13.66
N SER A 253 9.85 -20.24 13.89
CA SER A 253 8.60 -21.01 13.90
C SER A 253 7.64 -20.48 14.97
N GLY A 254 6.37 -20.30 14.59
CA GLY A 254 5.32 -19.75 15.45
C GLY A 254 5.31 -18.22 15.56
N GLU A 255 6.29 -17.51 14.99
CA GLU A 255 6.39 -16.06 15.04
C GLU A 255 6.04 -15.42 13.68
N ASN A 256 4.90 -14.75 13.60
CA ASN A 256 4.38 -14.20 12.34
C ASN A 256 4.95 -12.80 11.98
N ILE A 257 5.51 -12.07 12.96
CA ILE A 257 5.87 -10.65 12.79
C ILE A 257 7.32 -10.34 13.15
N LEU A 258 7.87 -10.95 14.21
CA LEU A 258 9.19 -10.62 14.75
C LEU A 258 9.40 -9.10 14.91
N ASN A 259 10.40 -8.53 14.24
CA ASN A 259 10.76 -7.12 14.32
C ASN A 259 10.18 -6.28 13.17
N HIS A 260 9.31 -6.85 12.33
CA HIS A 260 8.75 -6.14 11.19
C HIS A 260 7.67 -5.11 11.60
N SER A 261 7.51 -4.10 10.76
CA SER A 261 6.56 -3.02 11.01
C SER A 261 5.11 -3.38 10.68
N VAL A 262 4.91 -4.27 9.70
CA VAL A 262 3.59 -4.66 9.17
C VAL A 262 2.75 -3.44 8.76
N LEU A 263 3.40 -2.40 8.22
CA LEU A 263 2.72 -1.17 7.80
C LEU A 263 2.08 -1.27 6.43
N THR A 264 2.41 -2.31 5.65
CA THR A 264 2.05 -2.41 4.23
C THR A 264 0.53 -2.38 3.97
N PRO A 265 -0.36 -2.97 4.79
CA PRO A 265 -1.80 -2.86 4.54
C PRO A 265 -2.27 -1.41 4.62
N MET A 266 -1.94 -0.71 5.71
CA MET A 266 -2.34 0.68 5.96
C MET A 266 -1.68 1.65 4.98
N LEU A 267 -0.40 1.45 4.69
CA LEU A 267 0.35 2.25 3.72
C LEU A 267 -0.25 2.13 2.33
N ASN A 268 -0.56 0.92 1.86
CA ASN A 268 -1.02 0.70 0.49
C ASN A 268 -2.49 1.07 0.28
N VAL A 269 -3.24 1.36 1.35
CA VAL A 269 -4.59 1.96 1.23
C VAL A 269 -4.62 3.46 1.50
N GLY A 270 -3.51 4.07 1.94
CA GLY A 270 -3.42 5.50 2.18
C GLY A 270 -3.77 5.97 3.59
N LEU A 271 -4.01 5.05 4.54
CA LEU A 271 -4.23 5.40 5.95
C LEU A 271 -2.99 6.00 6.62
N ILE A 272 -1.81 5.69 6.08
CA ILE A 272 -0.54 6.35 6.40
C ILE A 272 0.21 6.59 5.09
N THR A 273 1.02 7.63 5.05
CA THR A 273 1.79 8.00 3.86
C THR A 273 3.28 7.66 4.03
N PRO A 274 4.03 7.45 2.94
CA PRO A 274 5.47 7.28 3.02
C PRO A 274 6.15 8.46 3.72
N GLN A 275 5.70 9.69 3.46
CA GLN A 275 6.26 10.89 4.08
C GLN A 275 6.10 10.88 5.60
N LEU A 276 4.90 10.55 6.11
CA LEU A 276 4.67 10.39 7.55
C LEU A 276 5.59 9.33 8.15
N ILE A 277 5.75 8.18 7.48
CA ILE A 277 6.64 7.10 7.93
C ILE A 277 8.10 7.59 8.00
N MET A 278 8.55 8.30 6.96
CA MET A 278 9.90 8.85 6.87
C MET A 278 10.19 9.83 8.01
N ASP A 279 9.33 10.83 8.17
CA ASP A 279 9.54 11.92 9.12
C ASP A 279 9.56 11.41 10.56
N GLU A 280 8.58 10.58 10.93
CA GLU A 280 8.48 10.00 12.26
C GLU A 280 9.60 9.02 12.56
N THR A 281 10.05 8.22 11.58
CA THR A 281 11.19 7.30 11.78
C THR A 281 12.47 8.07 12.06
N ILE A 282 12.75 9.13 11.28
CA ILE A 282 13.95 9.95 11.43
C ILE A 282 13.90 10.69 12.77
N ARG A 283 12.76 11.30 13.09
CA ARG A 283 12.54 12.00 14.37
C ARG A 283 12.73 11.06 15.56
N TYR A 284 12.06 9.90 15.54
CA TYR A 284 12.18 8.89 16.59
C TYR A 284 13.62 8.39 16.76
N SER A 285 14.34 8.19 15.65
CA SER A 285 15.74 7.75 15.69
C SER A 285 16.68 8.78 16.31
N ALA A 286 16.47 10.07 16.02
CA ALA A 286 17.24 11.15 16.63
C ALA A 286 17.03 11.24 18.15
N GLU A 287 15.80 10.98 18.61
CA GLU A 287 15.43 11.01 20.02
C GLU A 287 15.90 9.75 20.80
N ASN A 288 15.95 8.58 20.13
CA ASN A 288 16.13 7.28 20.80
C ASN A 288 17.44 6.55 20.43
N LYS A 289 18.35 7.18 19.67
CA LYS A 289 19.66 6.63 19.28
C LYS A 289 19.58 5.25 18.61
N ILE A 290 18.65 5.09 17.69
CA ILE A 290 18.50 3.84 16.92
C ILE A 290 19.75 3.57 16.10
N ALA A 291 20.19 2.31 16.08
CA ALA A 291 21.37 1.89 15.32
C ALA A 291 21.16 2.17 13.82
N LEU A 292 22.22 2.65 13.16
CA LEU A 292 22.14 3.14 11.79
C LEU A 292 21.74 2.04 10.80
N ASN A 293 22.09 0.78 11.05
CA ASN A 293 21.70 -0.34 10.18
C ASN A 293 20.19 -0.61 10.23
N SER A 294 19.55 -0.49 11.40
CA SER A 294 18.09 -0.58 11.55
C SER A 294 17.38 0.63 10.93
N LEU A 295 17.88 1.84 11.20
CA LEU A 295 17.32 3.06 10.60
C LEU A 295 17.45 3.06 9.08
N GLU A 296 18.66 2.93 8.54
CA GLU A 296 18.90 2.91 7.09
C GLU A 296 18.19 1.75 6.41
N GLY A 297 18.21 0.55 7.00
CA GLY A 297 17.50 -0.61 6.49
C GLY A 297 16.01 -0.34 6.33
N PHE A 298 15.36 0.16 7.38
CA PHE A 298 13.92 0.47 7.32
C PHE A 298 13.59 1.55 6.28
N ILE A 299 14.35 2.65 6.26
CA ILE A 299 14.20 3.72 5.26
C ILE A 299 14.40 3.18 3.84
N ARG A 300 15.39 2.29 3.63
CA ARG A 300 15.66 1.66 2.33
C ARG A 300 14.52 0.79 1.84
N GLN A 301 13.74 0.16 2.71
CA GLN A 301 12.53 -0.56 2.29
C GLN A 301 11.45 0.39 1.74
N ILE A 302 11.30 1.57 2.35
CA ILE A 302 10.26 2.55 1.98
C ILE A 302 10.66 3.40 0.78
N VAL A 303 11.74 4.17 0.86
CA VAL A 303 12.14 5.05 -0.25
C VAL A 303 13.08 4.37 -1.23
N GLY A 304 13.66 3.22 -0.90
CA GLY A 304 14.44 2.43 -1.85
C GLY A 304 13.57 1.45 -2.62
N TRP A 305 13.30 0.29 -2.03
CA TRP A 305 12.64 -0.83 -2.70
C TRP A 305 11.22 -0.50 -3.16
N ARG A 306 10.36 0.05 -2.30
CA ARG A 306 8.96 0.33 -2.67
C ARG A 306 8.85 1.35 -3.81
N GLU A 307 9.59 2.46 -3.75
CA GLU A 307 9.64 3.44 -4.85
C GLU A 307 10.27 2.86 -6.12
N PHE A 308 11.29 2.00 -5.99
CA PHE A 308 11.94 1.35 -7.12
C PHE A 308 10.99 0.40 -7.86
N ILE A 309 10.27 -0.45 -7.12
CA ILE A 309 9.29 -1.37 -7.69
C ILE A 309 8.16 -0.60 -8.38
N ARG A 310 7.70 0.51 -7.81
CA ARG A 310 6.71 1.38 -8.48
C ARG A 310 7.26 1.97 -9.79
N ALA A 311 8.49 2.48 -9.79
CA ALA A 311 9.12 3.00 -11.02
C ALA A 311 9.27 1.91 -12.10
N VAL A 312 9.69 0.71 -11.71
CA VAL A 312 9.78 -0.46 -12.60
C VAL A 312 8.38 -0.82 -13.12
N TYR A 313 7.37 -0.85 -12.26
CA TYR A 313 5.99 -1.13 -12.65
C TYR A 313 5.46 -0.13 -13.69
N GLU A 314 5.69 1.17 -13.50
CA GLU A 314 5.26 2.22 -14.42
C GLU A 314 5.97 2.12 -15.79
N LEU A 315 7.28 1.84 -15.79
CA LEU A 315 8.11 1.85 -17.01
C LEU A 315 8.14 0.51 -17.75
N LYS A 316 7.98 -0.60 -17.02
CA LYS A 316 8.25 -1.96 -17.48
C LYS A 316 7.21 -2.99 -17.03
N GLY A 317 6.21 -2.64 -16.22
CA GLY A 317 5.26 -3.60 -15.65
C GLY A 317 4.51 -4.43 -16.67
N SER A 318 4.13 -3.87 -17.82
CA SER A 318 3.50 -4.63 -18.92
C SER A 318 4.46 -5.65 -19.54
N GLU A 319 5.74 -5.28 -19.70
CA GLU A 319 6.77 -6.19 -20.19
C GLU A 319 6.98 -7.33 -19.17
N GLU A 320 7.19 -7.00 -17.90
CA GLU A 320 7.41 -7.99 -16.83
C GLU A 320 6.24 -8.96 -16.67
N ARG A 321 5.01 -8.45 -16.70
CA ARG A 321 3.79 -9.26 -16.56
C ARG A 321 3.61 -10.28 -17.69
N THR A 322 4.13 -9.99 -18.88
CA THR A 322 3.92 -10.82 -20.08
C THR A 322 5.14 -11.67 -20.45
N ARG A 323 6.25 -11.50 -19.75
CA ARG A 323 7.51 -12.18 -20.06
C ARG A 323 7.63 -13.51 -19.34
N ASN A 324 8.05 -14.54 -20.09
CA ASN A 324 8.35 -15.87 -19.56
C ASN A 324 9.70 -16.34 -20.09
N PHE A 325 10.79 -15.85 -19.49
CA PHE A 325 12.16 -16.12 -19.96
C PHE A 325 12.48 -17.61 -20.03
N TRP A 326 12.00 -18.39 -19.04
CA TRP A 326 12.27 -19.83 -18.93
C TRP A 326 11.22 -20.71 -19.63
N GLY A 327 10.14 -20.13 -20.15
CA GLY A 327 9.07 -20.88 -20.82
C GLY A 327 8.28 -21.83 -19.92
N PHE A 328 8.22 -21.58 -18.60
CA PHE A 328 7.48 -22.45 -17.68
C PHE A 328 5.96 -22.35 -17.89
N THR A 329 5.28 -23.49 -17.89
CA THR A 329 3.82 -23.60 -18.14
C THR A 329 3.06 -24.38 -17.05
N ARG A 330 3.76 -24.91 -16.05
CA ARG A 330 3.15 -25.68 -14.95
C ARG A 330 2.22 -24.77 -14.15
N LYS A 331 0.97 -25.20 -13.98
CA LYS A 331 -0.01 -24.51 -13.11
C LYS A 331 0.40 -24.66 -11.65
N ILE A 332 0.10 -23.65 -10.83
CA ILE A 332 0.23 -23.74 -9.37
C ILE A 332 -0.72 -24.86 -8.90
N PRO A 333 -0.22 -25.89 -8.19
CA PRO A 333 -1.05 -27.02 -7.76
C PRO A 333 -2.01 -26.59 -6.64
N PRO A 334 -3.12 -27.32 -6.43
CA PRO A 334 -4.05 -27.07 -5.33
C PRO A 334 -3.38 -26.98 -3.95
N SER A 335 -2.33 -27.78 -3.73
CA SER A 335 -1.60 -27.86 -2.46
C SER A 335 -0.96 -26.55 -1.99
N PHE A 336 -0.68 -25.61 -2.91
CA PHE A 336 -0.18 -24.28 -2.55
C PHE A 336 -1.27 -23.37 -1.95
N TRP A 337 -2.55 -23.69 -2.16
CA TRP A 337 -3.67 -22.87 -1.71
C TRP A 337 -4.26 -23.35 -0.40
N ASP A 338 -4.12 -24.63 -0.05
CA ASP A 338 -4.60 -25.25 1.18
C ASP A 338 -3.47 -25.58 2.18
N GLY A 339 -2.21 -25.26 1.86
CA GLY A 339 -1.07 -25.50 2.73
C GLY A 339 -0.72 -26.98 2.90
N SER A 340 -0.97 -27.80 1.87
CA SER A 340 -0.73 -29.26 1.89
C SER A 340 0.44 -29.69 1.01
N THR A 341 1.48 -28.86 0.87
CA THR A 341 2.62 -29.15 -0.03
C THR A 341 3.51 -30.27 0.48
N GLY A 342 3.49 -30.54 1.79
CA GLY A 342 4.41 -31.45 2.48
C GLY A 342 5.78 -30.82 2.74
N ILE A 343 5.89 -29.50 2.57
CA ILE A 343 7.12 -28.72 2.78
C ILE A 343 6.83 -27.76 3.93
N GLU A 344 7.32 -28.11 5.12
CA GLU A 344 6.99 -27.38 6.37
C GLU A 344 7.13 -25.85 6.24
N PRO A 345 8.24 -25.26 5.75
CA PRO A 345 8.34 -23.79 5.60
C PRO A 345 7.37 -23.14 4.61
N VAL A 346 6.67 -23.93 3.79
CA VAL A 346 5.63 -23.46 2.86
C VAL A 346 4.24 -23.64 3.48
N ASP A 347 4.06 -24.68 4.28
CA ASP A 347 2.78 -25.06 4.87
C ASP A 347 2.50 -24.37 6.22
N THR A 348 3.53 -23.85 6.90
CA THR A 348 3.44 -23.23 8.24
C THR A 348 3.53 -21.72 8.26
#